data_AF-A0A973G5X2-F1
#
_entry.id   AF-A0A973G5X2-F1
#
_cell.length_a   1.000
_cell.length_b   1.000
_cell.length_c   1.000
_cell.angle_alpha   90.00
_cell.angle_beta   90.00
_cell.angle_gamma   90.00
#
_symmetry.space_group_name_H-M   'P 1'
#
loop_
_entity.id
_entity.type
_entity.pdbx_description
1 polymer ?
#
loop_
_entity_poly.entity_id
_entity_poly.type
_entity_poly.pdbx_seq_one_letter_code
_entity_poly.pdbx_strand_id
1 'polypeptide(L)'
;ALRRAYRDLLREAAPGVTFVHLDGTRERLAERLTARLDHFMPAALLDSQLATLEPLDADERGVVLSVELPPTALTAAAAAWWRRARSQTSTT
;
A
#
# COMPACT_ATOMS: atom_id res chain seq x y z
N ALA A 1 2.25 10.53 -4.61
CA ALA A 1 2.20 9.15 -4.12
C ALA A 1 3.60 8.66 -3.75
N LEU A 2 3.66 7.45 -3.21
CA LEU A 2 4.88 6.89 -2.65
C LEU A 2 5.75 6.27 -3.76
N ARG A 3 6.67 7.06 -4.32
CA ARG A 3 7.75 6.59 -5.21
C ARG A 3 8.73 5.68 -4.47
N ARG A 4 9.47 4.85 -5.20
CA ARG A 4 10.53 3.99 -4.67
C ARG A 4 11.57 4.78 -3.87
N ALA A 5 12.00 5.94 -4.37
CA ALA A 5 12.95 6.79 -3.65
C ALA A 5 12.48 7.15 -2.22
N TYR A 6 11.17 7.30 -2.00
CA TYR A 6 10.63 7.54 -0.66
C TYR A 6 10.62 6.27 0.19
N ARG A 7 10.43 5.09 -0.42
CA ARG A 7 10.51 3.80 0.26
C ARG A 7 11.94 3.45 0.65
N ASP A 8 12.92 3.80 -0.18
CA ASP A 8 14.33 3.60 0.13
C ASP A 8 14.76 4.42 1.36
N LEU A 9 14.32 5.68 1.48
CA LEU A 9 14.52 6.48 2.71
C LEU A 9 13.96 5.79 3.96
N LEU A 10 12.79 5.15 3.85
CA LEU A 10 12.19 4.40 4.96
C LEU A 10 12.98 3.11 5.27
N ARG A 11 13.50 2.42 4.24
CA ARG A 11 14.33 1.21 4.39
C ARG A 11 15.68 1.52 5.05
N GLU A 12 16.26 2.67 4.73
CA GLU A 12 17.50 3.16 5.37
C GLU A 12 17.26 3.49 6.84
N ALA A 13 16.19 4.22 7.16
CA ALA A 13 15.87 4.60 8.53
C ALA A 13 15.38 3.43 9.41
N ALA A 14 14.74 2.44 8.80
CA ALA A 14 14.19 1.27 9.47
C ALA A 14 14.45 -0.01 8.65
N PRO A 15 15.57 -0.73 8.91
CA PRO A 15 15.93 -1.95 8.18
C PRO A 15 14.90 -3.09 8.24
N GLY A 16 13.95 -3.02 9.19
CA GLY A 16 12.84 -3.95 9.35
C GLY A 16 11.53 -3.51 8.71
N VAL A 17 11.50 -2.36 8.01
CA VAL A 17 10.27 -1.83 7.41
C VAL A 17 9.71 -2.80 6.38
N THR A 18 8.38 -2.87 6.34
CA THR A 18 7.64 -3.63 5.33
C THR A 18 6.50 -2.81 4.77
N PHE A 19 6.18 -3.01 3.50
CA PHE A 19 5.17 -2.24 2.80
C PHE A 19 3.90 -3.07 2.56
N VAL A 20 2.75 -2.46 2.82
CA VAL A 20 1.44 -2.96 2.37
C VAL A 20 0.97 -2.01 1.27
N HIS A 21 1.11 -2.44 0.02
CA HIS A 21 0.69 -1.67 -1.13
C HIS A 21 -0.77 -1.98 -1.44
N LEU A 22 -1.66 -1.02 -1.21
CA LEU A 22 -3.06 -1.13 -1.58
C LEU A 22 -3.25 -0.71 -3.03
N ASP A 23 -3.50 -1.67 -3.91
CA ASP A 23 -3.64 -1.46 -5.35
C ASP A 23 -5.12 -1.46 -5.78
N GLY A 24 -5.47 -0.61 -6.73
CA GLY A 24 -6.85 -0.40 -7.14
C GLY A 24 -6.99 0.37 -8.43
N THR A 25 -8.10 0.11 -9.13
CA THR A 25 -8.45 0.89 -10.31
C THR A 25 -8.78 2.34 -9.93
N ARG A 26 -8.53 3.26 -10.87
CA ARG A 26 -8.87 4.68 -10.71
C ARG A 26 -10.34 4.84 -10.34
N GLU A 27 -11.21 4.12 -11.03
CA GLU A 27 -12.67 4.19 -10.89
C GLU A 27 -13.09 3.83 -9.46
N ARG A 28 -12.54 2.75 -8.92
CA ARG A 28 -12.85 2.27 -7.56
C ARG A 28 -12.32 3.19 -6.47
N LEU A 29 -11.14 3.75 -6.68
CA LEU A 29 -10.58 4.75 -5.77
C LEU A 29 -11.39 6.05 -5.79
N ALA A 30 -11.82 6.50 -6.97
CA ALA A 30 -12.67 7.68 -7.13
C ALA A 30 -14.03 7.51 -6.45
N GLU A 31 -14.72 6.38 -6.69
CA GLU A 31 -15.99 6.03 -6.03
C GLU A 31 -15.87 6.14 -4.50
N ARG A 32 -14.82 5.54 -3.92
CA ARG A 32 -14.56 5.57 -2.47
C ARG A 32 -14.25 6.96 -1.95
N LEU A 33 -13.50 7.78 -2.69
CA LEU A 33 -13.20 9.15 -2.30
C LEU A 33 -14.45 10.02 -2.31
N THR A 34 -15.31 9.89 -3.32
CA THR A 34 -16.56 10.65 -3.43
C THR A 34 -17.58 10.29 -2.37
N ALA A 35 -17.55 9.05 -1.85
CA ALA A 35 -18.43 8.62 -0.77
C ALA A 35 -18.06 9.24 0.61
N ARG A 36 -16.89 9.88 0.74
CA ARG A 36 -16.47 10.54 1.98
C ARG A 36 -17.05 11.95 2.04
N LEU A 37 -18.02 12.16 2.93
CA LEU A 37 -18.74 13.44 3.07
C LEU A 37 -17.86 14.60 3.57
N ASP A 38 -16.71 14.33 4.20
CA ASP A 38 -15.95 15.32 4.97
C ASP A 38 -14.54 15.64 4.40
N HIS A 39 -14.16 15.04 3.28
CA HIS A 39 -12.87 15.31 2.64
C HIS A 39 -13.00 15.35 1.12
N PHE A 40 -13.13 16.55 0.56
CA PHE A 40 -13.08 16.76 -0.88
C PHE A 40 -11.64 16.54 -1.38
N MET A 41 -11.39 15.43 -2.08
CA MET A 41 -10.18 15.27 -2.90
C MET A 41 -10.51 15.65 -4.35
N PRO A 42 -9.84 16.66 -4.94
CA PRO A 42 -9.99 16.95 -6.36
C PRO A 42 -9.59 15.72 -7.20
N ALA A 43 -10.34 15.42 -8.26
CA ALA A 43 -10.02 14.30 -9.17
C ALA A 43 -8.59 14.40 -9.73
N ALA A 44 -8.11 15.62 -10.00
CA ALA A 44 -6.74 15.88 -10.45
C ALA A 44 -5.67 15.42 -9.43
N LEU A 45 -5.99 15.42 -8.14
CA LEU A 45 -5.07 14.95 -7.10
C LEU A 45 -4.99 13.43 -7.12
N LEU A 46 -6.10 12.70 -7.30
CA LEU A 46 -6.08 11.25 -7.49
C LEU A 46 -5.21 10.87 -8.70
N ASP A 47 -5.33 11.61 -9.79
CA ASP A 47 -4.58 11.36 -11.03
C ASP A 47 -3.08 11.55 -10.82
N SER A 48 -2.69 12.64 -10.15
CA SER A 48 -1.29 12.87 -9.79
C SER A 48 -0.74 11.80 -8.85
N GLN A 49 -1.57 11.26 -7.95
CA GLN A 49 -1.17 10.20 -7.03
C GLN A 49 -0.94 8.90 -7.81
N LEU A 50 -1.88 8.49 -8.66
CA LEU A 50 -1.73 7.29 -9.49
C LEU A 50 -0.53 7.40 -10.44
N ALA A 51 -0.32 8.56 -11.06
CA ALA A 51 0.82 8.79 -11.96
C ALA A 51 2.19 8.78 -11.24
N THR A 52 2.22 8.99 -9.93
CA THR A 52 3.46 9.00 -9.12
C THR A 52 3.65 7.73 -8.30
N LEU A 53 2.71 6.78 -8.36
CA LEU A 53 2.77 5.53 -7.66
C LEU A 53 3.65 4.55 -8.45
N GLU A 54 4.70 4.06 -7.80
CA GLU A 54 5.58 3.04 -8.37
C GLU A 54 5.28 1.70 -7.69
N PRO A 55 5.08 0.59 -8.42
CA PRO A 55 4.89 -0.74 -7.85
C PRO A 55 6.03 -1.13 -6.90
N LEU A 56 5.77 -2.11 -6.02
CA LEU A 56 6.83 -2.69 -5.20
C LEU A 56 7.77 -3.52 -6.08
N ASP A 57 9.07 -3.33 -5.90
CA ASP A 57 10.10 -4.14 -6.54
C ASP A 57 10.37 -5.44 -5.77
N ALA A 58 11.01 -6.40 -6.43
CA ALA A 58 11.28 -7.73 -5.87
C ALA A 58 12.22 -7.72 -4.64
N ASP A 59 13.06 -6.69 -4.48
CA ASP A 59 13.95 -6.52 -3.33
C ASP A 59 13.27 -5.81 -2.15
N GLU A 60 12.02 -5.36 -2.32
CA GLU A 60 11.25 -4.71 -1.27
C GLU A 60 10.40 -5.72 -0.51
N ARG A 61 10.54 -5.72 0.83
CA ARG A 61 9.70 -6.56 1.69
C ARG A 61 8.28 -5.98 1.75
N GLY A 62 7.34 -6.60 1.05
CA GLY A 62 5.96 -6.15 1.10
C GLY A 62 4.96 -7.10 0.48
N VAL A 63 3.70 -6.67 0.51
CA VAL A 63 2.56 -7.35 -0.11
C VAL A 63 1.70 -6.34 -0.84
N VAL A 64 1.21 -6.73 -2.02
CA VAL A 64 0.19 -5.98 -2.75
C VAL A 64 -1.17 -6.57 -2.41
N LEU A 65 -2.12 -5.73 -1.98
CA LEU A 65 -3.49 -6.13 -1.66
C LEU A 65 -4.48 -5.28 -2.47
N SER A 66 -5.49 -5.92 -3.03
CA SER A 66 -6.50 -5.24 -3.83
C SER A 66 -7.50 -4.48 -2.97
N VAL A 67 -7.72 -3.20 -3.28
CA VAL A 67 -8.73 -2.36 -2.61
C VAL A 67 -10.18 -2.77 -2.88
N GLU A 68 -10.42 -3.69 -3.84
CA GLU A 68 -11.74 -4.31 -4.05
C GLU A 68 -12.23 -5.03 -2.80
N LEU A 69 -11.30 -5.48 -1.95
CA LEU A 69 -11.62 -6.11 -0.69
C LEU A 69 -12.17 -5.09 0.34
N PRO A 70 -13.09 -5.52 1.22
CA PRO A 70 -13.52 -4.69 2.33
C PRO A 70 -12.35 -4.47 3.32
N PRO A 71 -12.38 -3.38 4.10
CA PRO A 71 -11.31 -3.07 5.05
C PRO A 71 -10.97 -4.21 6.02
N THR A 72 -11.97 -4.97 6.47
CA THR A 72 -11.78 -6.12 7.36
C THR A 72 -11.01 -7.27 6.70
N ALA A 73 -11.22 -7.52 5.41
CA ALA A 73 -10.47 -8.52 4.67
C ALA A 73 -9.03 -8.05 4.39
N LEU A 74 -8.85 -6.76 4.07
CA LEU A 74 -7.53 -6.16 3.88
C LEU A 74 -6.67 -6.25 5.14
N THR A 75 -7.21 -5.89 6.30
CA THR A 75 -6.46 -5.95 7.57
C THR A 75 -6.14 -7.39 7.96
N ALA A 76 -7.08 -8.32 7.77
CA ALA A 76 -6.84 -9.74 8.01
C ALA A 76 -5.74 -10.31 7.10
N ALA A 77 -5.77 -9.98 5.81
CA ALA A 77 -4.77 -10.42 4.84
C ALA A 77 -3.38 -9.84 5.17
N ALA A 78 -3.29 -8.55 5.49
CA ALA A 78 -2.05 -7.90 5.90
C ALA A 78 -1.46 -8.53 7.17
N ALA A 79 -2.29 -8.77 8.19
CA ALA A 79 -1.86 -9.40 9.44
C ALA A 79 -1.41 -10.86 9.24
N ALA A 80 -2.13 -11.62 8.41
CA ALA A 80 -1.74 -12.98 8.06
C ALA A 80 -0.41 -13.02 7.31
N TRP A 81 -0.22 -12.14 6.32
CA TRP A 81 1.04 -12.01 5.60
C TRP A 81 2.20 -11.66 6.55
N TRP A 82 2.02 -10.66 7.42
CA TRP A 82 3.03 -10.21 8.36
C TRP A 82 3.49 -11.31 9.31
N ARG A 83 2.54 -12.10 9.86
CA ARG A 83 2.87 -13.24 10.74
C ARG A 83 3.76 -14.27 10.04
N ARG A 84 3.48 -14.60 8.77
CA ARG A 84 4.31 -15.52 7.97
C ARG A 84 5.68 -14.94 7.63
N ALA A 85 5.74 -13.63 7.36
CA ALA A 85 7.01 -12.96 7.07
C ALA A 85 7.94 -12.98 8.28
N ARG A 86 7.40 -12.73 9.49
CA ARG A 86 8.16 -12.79 10.74
C ARG A 86 8.67 -14.19 11.11
N SER A 87 7.88 -15.23 10.85
CA SER A 87 8.29 -16.60 11.16
C SER A 87 9.45 -17.11 10.28
N GLN A 88 9.61 -16.56 9.07
CA GLN A 88 10.71 -16.93 8.16
C GLN A 88 12.03 -16.27 8.54
N THR A 89 12.00 -15.13 9.23
CA THR A 89 13.20 -14.41 9.69
C THR A 89 13.84 -14.96 10.97
N SER A 90 13.27 -15.99 11.61
CA SER A 90 13.76 -16.55 12.88
C SER A 90 14.53 -17.87 12.76
N THR A 91 14.90 -18.31 11.55
CA THR A 91 15.55 -19.62 11.31
C THR A 91 16.97 -19.50 10.72
N THR A 92 17.70 -18.42 10.99
CA THR A 92 19.12 -18.31 10.59
C THR A 92 19.87 -17.52 11.65
#